data_AF-A0A8S9DW24-F1
#
_entry.id   AF-A0A8S9DW24-F1
#
_cell.length_a   1.000
_cell.length_b   1.000
_cell.length_c   1.000
_cell.angle_alpha   90.00
_cell.angle_beta   90.00
_cell.angle_gamma   90.00
#
_symmetry.space_group_name_H-M   'P 1'
#
loop_
_entity.id
_entity.type
_entity.pdbx_description
1 polymer ?
#
loop_
_entity_poly.entity_id
_entity_poly.type
_entity_poly.pdbx_seq_one_letter_code
_entity_poly.pdbx_strand_id
1 'polypeptide(L)'
;MVNGQPGVFAGGDIIRPHLLTTAIGHGSIAADGIHNYMLGLDLEKRPKIDAHQFDLMRKLVEKGIEIKETHEPMRGTASSNMAVHNFDNRSDRYVIPHDKLFLGHFNYVPRNQRDIVTLDKESALGNFDERLVALVQEKAVAEAKRCMSCGMCFECDNCVVYCPQTAVYRVKKNESTLGRYVATDYNKCIGCHICADVCPTGYIQMGL
;
A
#
# COMPACT_ATOMS: atom_id res chain seq x y z
N MET A 1 -1.16 26.77 -12.28
CA MET A 1 -0.90 27.99 -13.09
C MET A 1 0.55 28.40 -12.90
N VAL A 2 1.20 28.90 -13.95
CA VAL A 2 2.53 29.50 -13.87
C VAL A 2 2.42 30.86 -13.18
N ASN A 3 3.23 31.08 -12.15
CA ASN A 3 3.21 32.34 -11.40
C ASN A 3 3.41 33.54 -12.33
N GLY A 4 2.52 34.52 -12.25
CA GLY A 4 2.58 35.75 -13.05
C GLY A 4 2.09 35.62 -14.49
N GLN A 5 1.59 34.45 -14.91
CA GLN A 5 1.00 34.25 -16.24
C GLN A 5 -0.40 33.62 -16.15
N PRO A 6 -1.47 34.44 -16.07
CA PRO A 6 -2.85 33.97 -16.06
C PRO A 6 -3.16 33.10 -17.29
N GLY A 7 -3.86 31.99 -17.09
CA GLY A 7 -4.24 31.07 -18.17
C GLY A 7 -3.10 30.17 -18.68
N VAL A 8 -1.89 30.27 -18.12
CA VAL A 8 -0.77 29.37 -18.46
C VAL A 8 -0.61 28.29 -17.40
N PHE A 9 -0.59 27.03 -17.84
CA PHE A 9 -0.44 25.85 -16.99
C PHE A 9 0.77 25.06 -17.45
N ALA A 10 1.49 24.48 -16.49
CA ALA A 10 2.67 23.67 -16.74
C ALA A 10 2.51 22.33 -16.01
N GLY A 11 3.21 21.32 -16.48
CA GLY A 11 3.29 20.01 -15.83
C GLY A 11 4.47 19.20 -16.34
N GLY A 12 4.80 18.12 -15.64
CA GLY A 12 5.98 17.30 -15.94
C GLY A 12 7.28 17.90 -15.40
N ASP A 13 8.40 17.52 -16.01
CA ASP A 13 9.75 17.83 -15.53
C ASP A 13 10.13 19.31 -15.63
N ILE A 14 9.41 20.09 -16.46
CA ILE A 14 9.61 21.54 -16.57
C ILE A 14 9.27 22.29 -15.28
N ILE A 15 8.42 21.71 -14.42
CA ILE A 15 8.20 22.22 -13.05
C ILE A 15 9.34 21.78 -12.15
N ARG A 16 9.60 20.47 -12.12
CA ARG A 16 10.67 19.83 -11.36
C ARG A 16 10.87 18.42 -11.88
N PRO A 17 12.07 18.04 -12.34
CA PRO A 17 12.36 16.67 -12.73
C PRO A 17 12.12 15.70 -11.56
N HIS A 18 11.30 14.66 -11.77
CA HIS A 18 10.96 13.68 -10.74
C HIS A 18 10.54 12.32 -11.33
N LEU A 19 9.99 11.43 -10.50
CA LEU A 19 9.39 10.16 -10.92
C LEU A 19 8.27 10.36 -11.97
N LEU A 20 8.09 9.37 -12.85
CA LEU A 20 7.03 9.34 -13.86
C LEU A 20 5.63 9.61 -13.27
N THR A 21 5.34 9.04 -12.10
CA THR A 21 4.06 9.23 -11.41
C THR A 21 3.83 10.68 -10.98
N THR A 22 4.89 11.41 -10.64
CA THR A 22 4.83 12.83 -10.32
C THR A 22 4.52 13.67 -11.55
N ALA A 23 5.13 13.36 -12.70
CA ALA A 23 4.82 14.01 -13.97
C ALA A 23 3.35 13.78 -14.40
N ILE A 24 2.83 12.56 -14.24
CA ILE A 24 1.40 12.23 -14.47
C ILE A 24 0.51 13.04 -13.51
N GLY A 25 0.89 13.13 -12.24
CA GLY A 25 0.19 13.94 -11.23
C GLY A 25 0.14 15.42 -11.61
N HIS A 26 1.25 15.99 -12.09
CA HIS A 26 1.28 17.36 -12.61
C HIS A 26 0.31 17.55 -13.79
N GLY A 27 0.18 16.56 -14.68
CA GLY A 27 -0.78 16.59 -15.78
C GLY A 27 -2.22 16.70 -15.31
N SER A 28 -2.61 15.88 -14.32
CA SER A 28 -3.94 15.96 -13.69
C SER A 28 -4.18 17.33 -13.04
N ILE A 29 -3.18 17.89 -12.33
CA ILE A 29 -3.28 19.22 -11.71
C ILE A 29 -3.44 20.31 -12.77
N ALA A 30 -2.70 20.23 -13.88
CA ALA A 30 -2.82 21.18 -14.97
C ALA A 30 -4.21 21.11 -15.62
N ALA A 31 -4.75 19.91 -15.86
CA ALA A 31 -6.07 19.71 -16.43
C ALA A 31 -7.19 20.27 -15.54
N ASP A 32 -7.19 19.95 -14.24
CA ASP A 32 -8.16 20.49 -13.27
C ASP A 32 -8.06 22.02 -13.20
N GLY A 33 -6.83 22.55 -13.21
CA GLY A 33 -6.59 23.98 -13.22
C GLY A 33 -7.11 24.67 -14.48
N ILE A 34 -6.93 24.07 -15.66
CA ILE A 34 -7.48 24.58 -16.92
C ILE A 34 -9.01 24.58 -16.86
N HIS A 35 -9.61 23.49 -16.37
CA HIS A 35 -11.05 23.35 -16.24
C HIS A 35 -11.66 24.44 -15.35
N ASN A 36 -11.14 24.60 -14.13
CA ASN A 36 -11.63 25.62 -13.19
C ASN A 36 -11.43 27.04 -13.73
N TYR A 37 -10.29 27.31 -14.36
CA TYR A 37 -10.03 28.61 -14.99
C TYR A 37 -11.01 28.92 -16.11
N MET A 38 -11.35 27.92 -16.95
CA MET A 38 -12.36 28.07 -18.00
C MET A 38 -13.77 28.32 -17.45
N LEU A 39 -14.08 27.77 -16.28
CA LEU A 39 -15.36 27.97 -15.60
C LEU A 39 -15.42 29.25 -14.74
N GLY A 40 -14.31 30.00 -14.64
CA GLY A 40 -14.22 31.15 -13.74
C GLY A 40 -14.27 30.78 -12.25
N LEU A 41 -13.98 29.52 -11.92
CA LEU A 41 -13.91 29.02 -10.55
C LEU A 41 -12.53 29.32 -9.94
N ASP A 42 -12.49 29.47 -8.63
CA ASP A 42 -11.23 29.66 -7.91
C ASP A 42 -10.32 28.44 -8.09
N LEU A 43 -9.04 28.73 -8.32
CA LEU A 43 -8.00 27.72 -8.46
C LEU A 43 -7.53 27.32 -7.08
N GLU A 44 -8.37 26.57 -6.38
CA GLU A 44 -8.02 26.01 -5.09
C GLU A 44 -6.80 25.10 -5.21
N LYS A 45 -5.91 25.17 -4.21
CA LYS A 45 -4.87 24.15 -4.08
C LYS A 45 -5.58 22.84 -3.82
N ARG A 46 -5.39 21.86 -4.71
CA ARG A 46 -5.83 20.48 -4.48
C ARG A 46 -5.42 20.09 -3.06
N PRO A 47 -6.32 19.50 -2.25
CA PRO A 47 -5.94 18.97 -0.96
C PRO A 47 -4.73 18.08 -1.18
N LYS A 48 -3.68 18.29 -0.37
CA LYS A 48 -2.56 17.35 -0.36
C LYS A 48 -3.19 15.98 -0.17
N ILE A 49 -2.97 15.09 -1.15
CA ILE A 49 -3.32 13.69 -0.96
C ILE A 49 -2.56 13.33 0.31
N ASP A 50 -3.31 13.06 1.38
CA ASP A 50 -2.75 12.43 2.56
C ASP A 50 -2.38 11.04 2.06
N ALA A 51 -1.19 10.94 1.48
CA ALA A 51 -0.53 9.69 1.18
C ALA A 51 -0.19 9.14 2.56
N HIS A 52 -1.23 8.59 3.19
CA HIS A 52 -1.16 7.88 4.42
C HIS A 52 -0.43 6.58 4.05
N GLN A 53 0.89 6.70 3.89
CA GLN A 53 1.76 5.55 3.91
C GLN A 53 1.44 4.83 5.22
N PHE A 54 1.28 3.52 5.11
CA PHE A 54 1.05 2.69 6.27
C PHE A 54 2.21 2.93 7.22
N ASP A 55 1.99 3.67 8.30
CA ASP A 55 3.02 3.98 9.29
C ASP A 55 2.81 3.06 10.47
N LEU A 56 3.65 2.03 10.58
CA LEU A 56 3.54 1.08 11.68
C LEU A 56 3.75 1.79 13.03
N MET A 57 4.68 2.73 13.13
CA MET A 57 4.96 3.45 14.38
C MET A 57 3.69 4.15 14.86
N ARG A 58 3.03 4.89 13.96
CA ARG A 58 1.75 5.53 14.25
C ARG A 58 0.67 4.52 14.63
N LYS A 59 0.58 3.38 13.94
CA LYS A 59 -0.39 2.32 14.27
C LYS A 59 -0.14 1.64 15.62
N LEU A 60 1.11 1.53 16.05
CA LEU A 60 1.47 1.05 17.38
C LEU A 60 1.07 2.08 18.45
N VAL A 61 1.36 3.37 18.22
CA VAL A 61 0.93 4.46 19.12
C VAL A 61 -0.59 4.55 19.24
N GLU A 62 -1.34 4.43 18.13
CA GLU A 62 -2.82 4.38 18.13
C GLU A 62 -3.38 3.22 18.98
N LYS A 63 -2.58 2.17 19.19
CA LYS A 63 -2.91 1.02 20.05
C LYS A 63 -2.37 1.14 21.48
N GLY A 64 -1.72 2.26 21.82
CA GLY A 64 -1.11 2.47 23.14
C GLY A 64 0.20 1.69 23.34
N ILE A 65 0.83 1.24 22.25
CA ILE A 65 2.11 0.54 22.28
C ILE A 65 3.22 1.58 22.12
N GLU A 66 3.88 1.92 23.22
CA GLU A 66 4.99 2.87 23.25
C GLU A 66 6.28 2.22 22.70
N ILE A 67 6.99 2.94 21.84
CA ILE A 67 8.28 2.54 21.27
C ILE A 67 9.35 3.38 21.94
N LYS A 68 10.34 2.74 22.55
CA LYS A 68 11.34 3.40 23.39
C LYS A 68 12.66 3.57 22.64
N GLU A 69 13.29 4.74 22.72
CA GLU A 69 14.60 4.93 22.11
C GLU A 69 15.73 4.40 23.00
N THR A 70 16.79 3.90 22.36
CA THR A 70 18.04 3.48 23.02
C THR A 70 19.24 4.07 22.28
N HIS A 71 20.27 4.43 23.03
CA HIS A 71 21.50 5.02 22.49
C HIS A 71 22.73 4.13 22.71
N GLU A 72 22.54 2.91 23.21
CA GLU A 72 23.63 1.96 23.49
C GLU A 72 23.44 0.65 22.71
N PRO A 73 24.54 -0.04 22.33
CA PRO A 73 24.45 -1.35 21.69
C PRO A 73 23.81 -2.36 22.64
N MET A 74 22.66 -2.91 22.24
CA MET A 74 21.95 -3.92 23.04
C MET A 74 21.84 -5.24 22.30
N ARG A 75 21.91 -6.33 23.08
CA ARG A 75 21.63 -7.68 22.63
C ARG A 75 20.16 -8.01 22.89
N GLY A 76 19.53 -8.79 22.02
CA GLY A 76 18.15 -9.26 22.24
C GLY A 76 17.06 -8.22 21.92
N THR A 77 17.32 -7.32 20.97
CA THR A 77 16.35 -6.31 20.51
C THR A 77 15.06 -6.90 19.93
N ALA A 78 15.06 -8.18 19.53
CA ALA A 78 13.85 -8.91 19.12
C ALA A 78 12.79 -9.03 20.24
N SER A 79 13.20 -8.90 21.51
CA SER A 79 12.33 -8.99 22.68
C SER A 79 12.04 -7.64 23.33
N SER A 80 12.50 -6.54 22.74
CA SER A 80 12.31 -5.19 23.28
C SER A 80 11.45 -4.33 22.34
N ASN A 81 10.69 -3.41 22.91
CA ASN A 81 9.92 -2.43 22.14
C ASN A 81 10.79 -1.23 21.74
N MET A 82 12.10 -1.42 21.60
CA MET A 82 13.04 -0.32 21.36
C MET A 82 13.40 -0.13 19.89
N ALA A 83 13.17 -1.16 19.08
CA ALA A 83 13.40 -1.12 17.65
C ALA A 83 12.20 -1.75 16.96
N VAL A 84 11.75 -1.12 15.88
CA VAL A 84 10.87 -1.77 14.91
C VAL A 84 11.78 -2.43 13.89
N HIS A 85 11.83 -3.76 13.93
CA HIS A 85 12.70 -4.54 13.04
C HIS A 85 12.20 -4.50 11.60
N ASN A 86 13.07 -4.80 10.64
CA ASN A 86 12.72 -4.80 9.21
C ASN A 86 11.52 -5.70 8.86
N PHE A 87 11.21 -6.70 9.68
CA PHE A 87 10.03 -7.55 9.52
C PHE A 87 8.75 -6.92 10.09
N ASP A 88 8.89 -6.06 11.10
CA ASP A 88 7.81 -5.30 11.70
C ASP A 88 7.53 -4.03 10.88
N ASN A 89 8.53 -3.18 10.60
CA ASN A 89 8.34 -1.96 9.82
C ASN A 89 8.29 -2.27 8.33
N ARG A 90 7.10 -2.18 7.75
CA ARG A 90 6.90 -2.27 6.30
C ARG A 90 6.34 -0.98 5.72
N SER A 91 6.40 0.11 6.47
CA SER A 91 5.98 1.44 5.98
C SER A 91 6.80 1.88 4.77
N ASP A 92 8.03 1.41 4.72
CA ASP A 92 9.07 1.82 3.80
C ASP A 92 9.18 0.91 2.56
N ARG A 93 8.70 -0.36 2.55
CA ARG A 93 8.90 -1.27 1.37
C ARG A 93 7.84 -2.36 1.10
N TYR A 94 7.52 -2.40 -0.21
CA TYR A 94 7.13 -3.52 -1.08
C TYR A 94 5.69 -4.08 -1.03
N VAL A 95 4.90 -3.69 -2.03
CA VAL A 95 3.82 -4.56 -2.56
C VAL A 95 4.48 -5.88 -2.96
N ILE A 96 4.09 -6.99 -2.30
CA ILE A 96 4.60 -8.31 -2.63
C ILE A 96 4.18 -8.65 -4.07
N PRO A 97 5.13 -8.89 -4.99
CA PRO A 97 4.78 -9.21 -6.36
C PRO A 97 4.11 -10.58 -6.42
N HIS A 98 3.30 -10.80 -7.47
CA HIS A 98 2.45 -11.98 -7.59
C HIS A 98 3.21 -13.32 -7.55
N ASP A 99 4.48 -13.34 -7.95
CA ASP A 99 5.39 -14.49 -7.94
C ASP A 99 5.92 -14.84 -6.54
N LYS A 100 5.69 -13.96 -5.56
CA LYS A 100 6.04 -14.16 -4.15
C LYS A 100 4.83 -14.44 -3.26
N LEU A 101 3.63 -14.51 -3.84
CA LEU A 101 2.41 -14.94 -3.18
C LEU A 101 2.24 -16.45 -3.35
N PHE A 102 1.78 -17.14 -2.32
CA PHE A 102 1.33 -18.52 -2.48
C PHE A 102 -0.11 -18.54 -3.01
N LEU A 103 -0.24 -18.46 -4.34
CA LEU A 103 -1.52 -18.34 -5.06
C LEU A 103 -2.46 -19.54 -4.83
N GLY A 104 -1.95 -20.70 -4.42
CA GLY A 104 -2.77 -21.87 -4.10
C GLY A 104 -3.75 -21.65 -2.94
N HIS A 105 -3.57 -20.59 -2.15
CA HIS A 105 -4.52 -20.20 -1.10
C HIS A 105 -5.73 -19.41 -1.65
N PHE A 106 -5.63 -18.85 -2.86
CA PHE A 106 -6.66 -17.98 -3.42
C PHE A 106 -7.34 -18.63 -4.61
N ASN A 107 -8.67 -18.70 -4.58
CA ASN A 107 -9.43 -19.14 -5.74
C ASN A 107 -9.27 -18.14 -6.89
N TYR A 108 -9.17 -18.66 -8.11
CA TYR A 108 -9.22 -17.81 -9.29
C TYR A 108 -10.59 -17.13 -9.39
N VAL A 109 -10.57 -15.80 -9.46
CA VAL A 109 -11.75 -14.99 -9.76
C VAL A 109 -11.36 -14.02 -10.88
N PRO A 110 -12.10 -13.97 -12.00
CA PRO A 110 -11.79 -13.07 -13.10
C PRO A 110 -11.90 -11.61 -12.66
N ARG A 111 -11.09 -10.76 -13.26
CA ARG A 111 -11.10 -9.32 -12.97
C ARG A 111 -12.32 -8.65 -13.56
N ASN A 112 -12.96 -7.79 -12.77
CA ASN A 112 -13.98 -6.87 -13.27
C ASN A 112 -13.31 -5.85 -14.19
N GLN A 113 -13.42 -6.03 -15.51
CA GLN A 113 -12.89 -5.10 -16.48
C GLN A 113 -13.72 -3.81 -16.46
N ARG A 114 -13.03 -2.66 -16.52
CA ARG A 114 -13.68 -1.37 -16.67
C ARG A 114 -13.99 -1.14 -18.14
N ASP A 115 -15.15 -0.55 -18.40
CA ASP A 115 -15.52 -0.14 -19.74
C ASP A 115 -14.71 1.10 -20.13
N ILE A 116 -14.34 1.17 -21.41
CA ILE A 116 -13.59 2.30 -21.97
C ILE A 116 -14.45 2.96 -23.03
N VAL A 117 -14.75 4.25 -22.84
CA VAL A 117 -15.43 5.06 -23.85
C VAL A 117 -14.46 5.30 -25.00
N THR A 118 -14.81 4.77 -26.16
CA THR A 118 -14.06 4.98 -27.39
C THR A 118 -14.68 6.15 -28.15
N LEU A 119 -13.85 7.12 -28.51
CA LEU A 119 -14.26 8.30 -29.26
C LEU A 119 -13.92 8.09 -30.74
N ASP A 120 -14.79 8.54 -31.61
CA ASP A 120 -14.54 8.72 -33.03
C ASP A 120 -14.12 10.17 -33.33
N LYS A 121 -13.84 10.46 -34.60
CA LYS A 121 -13.36 11.78 -35.03
C LYS A 121 -14.31 12.91 -34.63
N GLU A 122 -15.62 12.66 -34.64
CA GLU A 122 -16.65 13.68 -34.44
C GLU A 122 -16.92 13.87 -32.95
N SER A 123 -17.05 12.78 -32.20
CA SER A 123 -17.26 12.76 -30.74
C SER A 123 -16.02 13.14 -29.94
N ALA A 124 -14.82 13.15 -30.52
CA ALA A 124 -13.61 13.62 -29.86
C ALA A 124 -13.54 15.15 -29.73
N LEU A 125 -14.19 15.90 -30.62
CA LEU A 125 -14.12 17.36 -30.61
C LEU A 125 -15.01 17.92 -29.50
N GLY A 126 -14.38 18.58 -28.51
CA GLY A 126 -15.08 19.22 -27.41
C GLY A 126 -15.57 18.27 -26.30
N ASN A 127 -15.18 16.99 -26.36
CA ASN A 127 -15.52 16.01 -25.33
C ASN A 127 -14.40 15.93 -24.27
N PHE A 128 -14.77 16.18 -23.01
CA PHE A 128 -13.88 16.14 -21.85
C PHE A 128 -14.31 15.09 -20.83
N ASP A 129 -15.18 14.16 -21.22
CA ASP A 129 -15.68 13.11 -20.34
C ASP A 129 -14.59 12.06 -20.03
N GLU A 130 -14.66 11.48 -18.84
CA GLU A 130 -13.80 10.38 -18.42
C GLU A 130 -13.93 9.19 -19.36
N ARG A 131 -12.79 8.75 -19.93
CA ARG A 131 -12.77 7.61 -20.84
C ARG A 131 -12.82 6.28 -20.11
N LEU A 132 -12.33 6.23 -18.88
CA LEU A 132 -12.36 5.03 -18.04
C LEU A 132 -13.61 5.08 -17.16
N VAL A 133 -14.60 4.26 -17.50
CA VAL A 133 -15.85 4.22 -16.74
C VAL A 133 -15.58 3.63 -15.36
N ALA A 134 -16.04 4.33 -14.32
CA ALA A 134 -15.95 3.84 -12.95
C ALA A 134 -16.74 2.54 -12.77
N LEU A 135 -16.23 1.62 -11.95
CA LEU A 135 -17.01 0.44 -11.57
C LEU A 135 -18.23 0.89 -10.76
N VAL A 136 -19.40 0.35 -11.09
CA VAL A 136 -20.57 0.45 -10.21
C VAL A 136 -20.24 -0.15 -8.84
N GLN A 137 -20.91 0.34 -7.80
CA GLN A 137 -20.62 0.00 -6.40
C GLN A 137 -20.50 -1.51 -6.17
N GLU A 138 -21.39 -2.31 -6.76
CA GLU A 138 -21.37 -3.77 -6.64
C GLU A 138 -20.08 -4.38 -7.21
N LYS A 139 -19.66 -3.97 -8.42
CA LYS A 139 -18.42 -4.43 -9.06
C LYS A 139 -17.19 -3.94 -8.28
N ALA A 140 -17.23 -2.73 -7.73
CA ALA A 140 -16.14 -2.18 -6.91
C ALA A 140 -15.96 -2.98 -5.61
N VAL A 141 -17.06 -3.31 -4.92
CA VAL A 141 -17.04 -4.17 -3.72
C VAL A 141 -16.56 -5.58 -4.07
N ALA A 142 -17.00 -6.14 -5.20
CA ALA A 142 -16.53 -7.45 -5.67
C ALA A 142 -15.01 -7.45 -5.93
N GLU A 143 -14.47 -6.36 -6.49
CA GLU A 143 -13.02 -6.22 -6.70
C GLU A 143 -12.26 -6.08 -5.37
N ALA A 144 -12.79 -5.33 -4.41
CA ALA A 144 -12.19 -5.20 -3.09
C ALA A 144 -12.11 -6.55 -2.34
N LYS A 145 -13.13 -7.41 -2.51
CA LYS A 145 -13.14 -8.78 -1.95
C LYS A 145 -12.09 -9.72 -2.56
N ARG A 146 -11.50 -9.36 -3.71
CA ARG A 146 -10.39 -10.12 -4.33
C ARG A 146 -9.01 -9.73 -3.77
N CYS A 147 -8.95 -8.82 -2.80
CA CYS A 147 -7.71 -8.42 -2.15
C CYS A 147 -6.99 -9.63 -1.54
N MET A 148 -5.71 -9.81 -1.88
CA MET A 148 -4.87 -10.90 -1.38
C MET A 148 -4.03 -10.49 -0.16
N SER A 149 -4.26 -9.31 0.42
CA SER A 149 -3.49 -8.78 1.57
C SER A 149 -1.97 -8.84 1.37
N CYS A 150 -1.49 -8.61 0.15
CA CYS A 150 -0.07 -8.74 -0.21
C CYS A 150 0.83 -7.97 0.76
N GLY A 151 1.78 -8.68 1.39
CA GLY A 151 2.72 -8.12 2.35
C GLY A 151 2.21 -7.98 3.78
N MET A 152 0.94 -8.27 4.06
CA MET A 152 0.32 -8.15 5.38
C MET A 152 -0.22 -9.50 5.87
N CYS A 153 -0.14 -9.73 7.18
CA CYS A 153 -0.80 -10.87 7.80
C CYS A 153 -2.33 -10.64 7.84
N PHE A 154 -3.11 -11.68 7.65
CA PHE A 154 -4.59 -11.66 7.75
C PHE A 154 -5.11 -12.86 8.57
N GLU A 155 -4.27 -13.42 9.45
CA GLU A 155 -4.66 -14.45 10.42
C GLU A 155 -5.15 -15.79 9.80
N CYS A 156 -4.57 -16.21 8.68
CA CYS A 156 -4.84 -17.56 8.13
C CYS A 156 -4.23 -18.72 8.94
N ASP A 157 -3.35 -18.43 9.89
CA ASP A 157 -2.68 -19.38 10.80
C ASP A 157 -1.81 -20.48 10.17
N ASN A 158 -1.66 -20.54 8.85
CA ASN A 158 -0.79 -21.53 8.19
C ASN A 158 0.62 -21.56 8.81
N CYS A 159 1.25 -20.41 9.00
CA CYS A 159 2.59 -20.33 9.57
C CYS A 159 2.67 -20.84 11.01
N VAL A 160 1.60 -20.73 11.80
CA VAL A 160 1.51 -21.25 13.17
C VAL A 160 1.36 -22.76 13.14
N VAL A 161 0.47 -23.26 12.28
CA VAL A 161 0.15 -24.71 12.17
C VAL A 161 1.33 -25.50 11.61
N TYR A 162 1.99 -25.01 10.57
CA TYR A 162 3.06 -25.73 9.88
C TYR A 162 4.44 -25.55 10.54
N CYS A 163 4.59 -24.72 11.58
CA CYS A 163 5.88 -24.55 12.24
C CYS A 163 6.22 -25.79 13.10
N PRO A 164 7.23 -26.60 12.73
CA PRO A 164 7.54 -27.83 13.47
C PRO A 164 8.08 -27.57 14.88
N GLN A 165 8.64 -26.38 15.09
CA GLN A 165 9.22 -25.97 16.38
C GLN A 165 8.26 -25.15 17.23
N THR A 166 7.03 -24.91 16.77
CA THR A 166 6.09 -23.97 17.42
C THR A 166 6.71 -22.59 17.70
N ALA A 167 7.62 -22.17 16.82
CA ALA A 167 8.33 -20.89 16.93
C ALA A 167 7.47 -19.70 16.51
N VAL A 168 6.49 -19.90 15.61
CA VAL A 168 5.57 -18.84 15.18
C VAL A 168 4.32 -18.88 16.07
N TYR A 169 3.95 -17.74 16.63
CA TYR A 169 2.80 -17.60 17.54
C TYR A 169 1.98 -16.34 17.24
N ARG A 170 0.70 -16.35 17.63
CA ARG A 170 -0.17 -15.17 17.50
C ARG A 170 0.24 -14.10 18.52
N VAL A 171 0.37 -12.85 18.07
CA VAL A 171 0.54 -11.73 19.02
C VAL A 171 -0.73 -11.54 19.85
N LYS A 172 -0.57 -11.01 21.07
CA LYS A 172 -1.70 -10.74 21.95
C LYS A 172 -2.59 -9.65 21.34
N LYS A 173 -3.90 -9.70 21.62
CA LYS A 173 -4.89 -8.76 21.04
C LYS A 173 -4.62 -7.29 21.36
N ASN A 174 -3.98 -6.99 22.49
CA ASN A 174 -3.58 -5.65 22.89
C ASN A 174 -2.28 -5.18 22.19
N GLU A 175 -1.52 -6.09 21.59
CA GLU A 175 -0.25 -5.83 20.91
C GLU A 175 -0.37 -6.00 19.37
N SER A 176 -1.45 -6.62 18.89
CA SER A 176 -1.75 -6.79 17.47
C SER A 176 -2.17 -5.49 16.81
N THR A 177 -1.71 -5.28 15.58
CA THR A 177 -2.11 -4.14 14.74
C THR A 177 -2.35 -4.59 13.30
N LEU A 178 -2.87 -3.69 12.45
CA LEU A 178 -3.25 -4.00 11.08
C LEU A 178 -2.06 -4.65 10.34
N GLY A 179 -2.26 -5.88 9.85
CA GLY A 179 -1.25 -6.61 9.10
C GLY A 179 -0.17 -7.30 9.96
N ARG A 180 -0.20 -7.17 11.29
CA ARG A 180 0.78 -7.75 12.23
C ARG A 180 0.05 -8.57 13.30
N TYR A 181 -0.14 -9.86 13.01
CA TYR A 181 -0.91 -10.77 13.87
C TYR A 181 -0.14 -12.00 14.35
N VAL A 182 1.06 -12.22 13.82
CA VAL A 182 1.96 -13.29 14.29
C VAL A 182 3.37 -12.75 14.49
N ALA A 183 4.09 -13.36 15.42
CA ALA A 183 5.49 -13.11 15.75
C ALA A 183 6.27 -14.43 15.79
N THR A 184 7.60 -14.34 15.77
CA THR A 184 8.51 -15.49 15.76
C THR A 184 9.39 -15.48 17.00
N ASP A 185 9.39 -16.58 17.75
CA ASP A 185 10.36 -16.87 18.81
C ASP A 185 11.65 -17.40 18.19
N TYR A 186 12.66 -16.54 18.10
CA TYR A 186 13.95 -16.87 17.49
C TYR A 186 14.76 -17.89 18.30
N ASN A 187 14.44 -18.14 19.57
CA ASN A 187 15.12 -19.19 20.33
C ASN A 187 14.65 -20.60 19.92
N LYS A 188 13.45 -20.71 19.35
CA LYS A 188 12.88 -21.96 18.82
C LYS A 188 13.04 -22.08 17.31
N CYS A 189 13.20 -20.96 16.62
CA CYS A 189 13.32 -20.95 15.17
C CYS A 189 14.63 -21.61 14.72
N ILE A 190 14.51 -22.65 13.90
CA ILE A 190 15.67 -23.36 13.30
C ILE A 190 15.93 -22.96 11.84
N GLY A 191 15.23 -21.96 11.30
CA GLY A 191 15.43 -21.51 9.92
C GLY A 191 15.01 -22.54 8.85
N CYS A 192 13.97 -23.34 9.09
CA CYS A 192 13.51 -24.35 8.12
C CYS A 192 12.66 -23.81 6.95
N HIS A 193 12.28 -22.52 6.98
CA HIS A 193 11.54 -21.80 5.93
C HIS A 193 10.10 -22.26 5.64
N ILE A 194 9.63 -23.36 6.23
CA ILE A 194 8.27 -23.87 6.04
C ILE A 194 7.20 -22.79 6.24
N CYS A 195 7.32 -21.97 7.30
CA CYS A 195 6.36 -20.90 7.59
C CYS A 195 6.34 -19.79 6.53
N ALA A 196 7.46 -19.56 5.83
CA ALA A 196 7.55 -18.62 4.71
C ALA A 196 6.89 -19.21 3.46
N ASP A 197 7.16 -20.48 3.16
CA ASP A 197 6.63 -21.17 1.97
C ASP A 197 5.10 -21.30 1.98
N VAL A 198 4.52 -21.53 3.17
CA VAL A 198 3.05 -21.63 3.32
C VAL A 198 2.35 -20.29 3.52
N CYS A 199 3.09 -19.17 3.54
CA CYS A 199 2.52 -17.85 3.74
C CYS A 199 1.88 -17.34 2.43
N PRO A 200 0.55 -17.19 2.37
CA PRO A 200 -0.13 -16.79 1.13
C PRO A 200 0.15 -15.35 0.72
N THR A 201 0.45 -14.47 1.68
CA THR A 201 0.62 -13.04 1.43
C THR A 201 2.07 -12.60 1.30
N GLY A 202 3.05 -13.48 1.50
CA GLY A 202 4.46 -13.10 1.61
C GLY A 202 4.75 -12.24 2.86
N TYR A 203 3.89 -12.31 3.88
CA TYR A 203 4.10 -11.65 5.17
C TYR A 203 5.31 -12.24 5.91
N ILE A 204 5.48 -13.56 5.95
CA ILE A 204 6.68 -14.17 6.54
C ILE A 204 7.82 -14.01 5.54
N GLN A 205 8.87 -13.29 5.94
CA GLN A 205 10.10 -13.15 5.18
C GLN A 205 11.26 -13.70 6.02
N MET A 206 12.16 -14.42 5.36
CA MET A 206 13.37 -14.93 6.01
C MET A 206 14.44 -13.84 5.95
N GLY A 207 15.10 -13.59 7.09
CA GLY A 207 16.27 -12.73 7.14
C GLY A 207 17.45 -13.38 6.45
N LEU A 208 18.11 -12.61 5.57
CA LEU A 208 19.53 -12.78 5.28
C LEU A 208 20.33 -11.99 6.32
#